data_AF-A0A662Y7N2-F1
#
_entry.id   AF-A0A662Y7N2-F1
#
_cell.length_a   1.000
_cell.length_b   1.000
_cell.length_c   1.000
_cell.angle_alpha   90.00
_cell.angle_beta   90.00
_cell.angle_gamma   90.00
#
_symmetry.space_group_name_H-M   'P 1'
#
loop_
_entity.id
_entity.type
_entity.pdbx_description
1 polymer ?
#
loop_
_entity_poly.entity_id
_entity_poly.type
_entity_poly.pdbx_seq_one_letter_code
_entity_poly.pdbx_strand_id
1 'polypeptide(L)'
;MGGLDVLIPLSVESYNRYLDAHSAEAASPLARFKLPVPRSAASASDGKPPSHLLLLVGNSKALWTPFLDFVESEMRLQDGRVLADPIDRYVKQTVHDSLQELSSSCDALGQAKVREGGWSWVDV
;
A
#
# COMPACT_ATOMS: atom_id res chain seq x y z
N MET A 1 17.85 2.73 -2.76
CA MET A 1 16.65 2.06 -2.22
C MET A 1 15.95 3.03 -1.28
N GLY A 2 14.67 3.33 -1.50
CA GLY A 2 13.92 4.36 -0.75
C GLY A 2 13.47 3.94 0.67
N GLY A 3 14.03 2.88 1.25
CA GLY A 3 13.68 2.42 2.60
C GLY A 3 12.26 1.87 2.78
N LEU A 4 11.55 1.59 1.67
CA LEU A 4 10.29 0.83 1.59
C LEU A 4 10.57 -0.62 1.19
N ASP A 5 11.39 -1.31 1.97
CA ASP A 5 12.00 -2.60 1.61
C ASP A 5 11.41 -3.80 2.36
N VAL A 6 10.45 -3.58 3.27
CA VAL A 6 9.69 -4.68 3.88
C VAL A 6 8.52 -5.02 2.97
N LEU A 7 8.63 -6.13 2.24
CA LEU A 7 7.60 -6.60 1.31
C LEU A 7 7.05 -7.94 1.76
N ILE A 8 5.77 -7.98 2.14
CA ILE A 8 5.08 -9.22 2.54
C ILE A 8 3.97 -9.50 1.52
N PRO A 9 4.13 -10.51 0.65
CA PRO A 9 3.10 -10.91 -0.29
C PRO A 9 2.04 -11.75 0.41
N LEU A 10 0.78 -11.38 0.22
CA LEU A 10 -0.42 -12.03 0.75
C LEU A 10 -1.48 -12.11 -0.35
N SER A 11 -2.63 -12.71 -0.05
CA SER A 11 -3.83 -12.52 -0.87
C SER A 11 -4.91 -11.73 -0.15
N VAL A 12 -5.74 -11.02 -0.92
CA VAL A 12 -6.94 -10.35 -0.38
C VAL A 12 -7.83 -11.37 0.33
N GLU A 13 -7.92 -12.58 -0.21
CA GLU A 13 -8.69 -13.68 0.35
C GLU A 13 -8.11 -14.16 1.69
N SER A 14 -6.79 -14.27 1.82
CA SER A 14 -6.15 -14.68 3.08
C SER A 14 -6.30 -13.61 4.16
N TYR A 15 -6.19 -12.33 3.78
CA TYR A 15 -6.41 -11.20 4.70
C TYR A 15 -7.85 -11.18 5.22
N ASN A 16 -8.84 -11.28 4.33
CA ASN A 16 -10.25 -11.29 4.71
C ASN A 16 -10.60 -12.50 5.58
N ARG A 17 -10.04 -13.68 5.27
CA ARG A 17 -10.23 -14.90 6.08
C ARG A 17 -9.65 -14.74 7.49
N TYR A 18 -8.50 -14.06 7.62
CA TYR A 18 -7.93 -13.76 8.93
C TYR A 18 -8.88 -12.89 9.76
N LEU A 19 -9.45 -11.84 9.16
CA LEU A 19 -10.43 -10.99 9.85
C LEU A 19 -11.68 -11.77 10.29
N ASP A 20 -12.17 -12.69 9.45
CA ASP A 20 -13.33 -13.54 9.80
C ASP A 20 -13.02 -14.45 11.00
N ALA A 21 -11.86 -15.11 10.99
CA ALA A 21 -11.45 -16.04 12.04
C ALA A 21 -11.28 -15.37 13.42
N HIS A 22 -10.87 -14.10 13.43
CA HIS A 22 -10.59 -13.35 14.67
C HIS A 22 -11.67 -12.34 15.04
N SER A 23 -12.77 -12.26 14.28
CA SER A 23 -13.82 -11.27 14.55
C SER A 23 -14.60 -11.55 15.84
N ALA A 24 -14.64 -12.79 16.32
CA ALA A 24 -15.34 -13.17 17.55
C ALA A 24 -14.56 -12.78 18.82
N GLU A 25 -13.23 -12.65 18.71
CA GLU A 25 -12.33 -12.34 19.81
C GLU A 25 -11.98 -10.84 19.89
N ALA A 26 -12.36 -10.07 18.87
CA ALA A 26 -12.08 -8.66 18.79
C ALA A 26 -13.08 -7.83 19.62
N ALA A 27 -12.60 -6.73 20.20
CA ALA A 27 -13.45 -5.74 20.90
C ALA A 27 -14.50 -5.07 20.01
N SER A 28 -14.39 -5.22 18.68
CA SER A 28 -15.37 -4.74 17.71
C SER A 28 -15.41 -5.65 16.47
N PRO A 29 -16.54 -5.73 15.74
CA PRO A 29 -16.64 -6.54 14.53
C PRO A 29 -15.59 -6.13 13.48
N LEU A 30 -14.75 -7.07 13.06
CA LEU A 30 -13.67 -6.83 12.10
C LEU A 30 -14.16 -6.79 10.64
N ALA A 31 -15.41 -7.18 10.39
CA ALA A 31 -16.00 -7.26 9.06
C ALA A 31 -15.93 -5.94 8.28
N ARG A 32 -15.93 -4.79 8.96
CA ARG A 32 -15.81 -3.47 8.33
C ARG A 32 -14.45 -3.19 7.68
N PHE A 33 -13.42 -3.95 8.05
CA PHE A 33 -12.05 -3.81 7.52
C PHE A 33 -11.78 -4.73 6.34
N LYS A 34 -12.76 -5.55 5.91
CA LYS A 34 -12.58 -6.45 4.78
C LYS A 34 -12.34 -5.65 3.51
N LEU A 35 -11.32 -6.05 2.76
CA LEU A 35 -10.98 -5.46 1.48
C LEU A 35 -11.92 -6.00 0.39
N PRO A 36 -12.38 -5.15 -0.55
CA PRO A 36 -13.21 -5.61 -1.65
C PRO A 36 -12.41 -6.54 -2.56
N VAL A 37 -12.92 -7.75 -2.79
CA VAL A 37 -12.30 -8.71 -3.71
C VAL A 37 -12.58 -8.27 -5.15
N PRO A 38 -11.55 -8.01 -5.97
CA PRO A 38 -11.75 -7.71 -7.38
C PRO A 38 -12.52 -8.83 -8.07
N ARG A 39 -13.43 -8.49 -8.97
CA ARG A 39 -14.07 -9.49 -9.82
C ARG A 39 -13.06 -9.90 -10.89
N SER A 40 -12.58 -11.14 -10.85
CA SER A 40 -11.73 -11.63 -11.94
C SER A 40 -12.54 -11.70 -13.23
N ALA A 41 -12.07 -11.04 -14.29
CA ALA A 41 -12.62 -11.21 -15.64
C ALA A 41 -12.28 -12.58 -16.23
N ALA A 42 -11.27 -13.26 -15.67
CA ALA A 42 -10.79 -14.56 -16.10
C ALA A 42 -10.77 -15.51 -14.89
N SER A 43 -11.79 -16.35 -14.77
CA SER A 43 -11.69 -17.77 -14.40
C SER A 43 -13.04 -18.25 -13.87
N ALA A 44 -13.86 -18.73 -14.80
CA ALA A 44 -14.88 -19.74 -14.52
C ALA A 44 -14.52 -21.09 -15.18
N SER A 45 -13.29 -21.25 -15.69
CA SER A 45 -12.92 -22.42 -16.52
C SER A 45 -12.09 -23.49 -15.81
N ASP A 46 -11.41 -23.19 -14.69
CA ASP A 46 -10.45 -24.14 -14.07
C ASP A 46 -10.78 -24.58 -12.64
N GLY A 47 -11.95 -24.25 -12.11
CA GLY A 47 -12.40 -24.70 -10.78
C GLY A 47 -11.56 -24.21 -9.58
N LYS A 48 -10.51 -23.43 -9.81
CA LYS A 48 -9.71 -22.80 -8.74
C LYS A 48 -10.33 -21.46 -8.35
N PRO A 49 -10.50 -21.19 -7.05
CA PRO A 49 -10.92 -19.87 -6.59
C PRO A 49 -9.87 -18.83 -7.01
N PRO A 50 -10.30 -17.65 -7.51
CA PRO A 50 -9.38 -16.57 -7.83
C PRO A 50 -8.65 -16.13 -6.55
N SER A 51 -7.37 -15.78 -6.70
CA SER A 51 -6.54 -15.24 -5.63
C SER A 51 -5.94 -13.92 -6.11
N HIS A 52 -6.14 -12.85 -5.36
CA HIS A 52 -5.69 -11.51 -5.72
C HIS A 52 -4.49 -11.11 -4.87
N LEU A 53 -3.40 -10.72 -5.51
CA LEU A 53 -2.18 -10.30 -4.83
C LEU A 53 -2.45 -9.04 -3.99
N LEU A 54 -2.05 -9.10 -2.72
CA LEU A 54 -1.95 -7.98 -1.81
C LEU A 54 -0.48 -7.90 -1.35
N LEU A 55 0.12 -6.73 -1.45
CA LEU A 55 1.47 -6.48 -0.95
C LEU A 55 1.38 -5.55 0.27
N LEU A 56 1.84 -6.03 1.42
CA LEU A 56 2.12 -5.14 2.54
C LEU A 56 3.52 -4.57 2.35
N VAL A 57 3.59 -3.23 2.32
CA VAL A 57 4.83 -2.48 2.20
C VAL A 57 5.09 -1.80 3.54
N GLY A 58 6.26 -2.07 4.12
CA GLY A 58 6.71 -1.46 5.36
C GLY A 58 8.05 -0.76 5.20
N ASN A 59 8.30 0.16 6.13
CA ASN A 59 9.52 0.94 6.17
C ASN A 59 10.59 0.21 6.97
N SER A 60 11.85 0.27 6.53
CA SER A 60 12.98 -0.14 7.36
C SER A 60 13.73 1.07 7.91
N LYS A 61 14.77 0.81 8.70
CA LYS A 61 15.71 1.84 9.18
C LYS A 61 16.44 2.55 8.03
N ALA A 62 16.48 1.96 6.84
CA ALA A 62 17.11 2.56 5.66
C ALA A 62 16.28 3.72 5.07
N LEU A 63 15.07 3.99 5.57
CA LEU A 63 14.23 5.11 5.11
C LEU A 63 14.81 6.48 5.48
N TRP A 64 15.56 6.60 6.56
CA TRP A 64 15.87 7.91 7.14
C TRP A 64 16.70 8.80 6.22
N THR A 65 17.77 8.27 5.63
CA THR A 65 18.62 9.02 4.71
C THR A 65 17.86 9.53 3.47
N PRO A 66 17.20 8.66 2.66
CA PRO A 66 16.49 9.14 1.47
C PRO A 66 15.28 10.02 1.81
N PHE A 67 14.66 9.84 2.98
CA PHE A 67 13.63 10.75 3.48
C PHE A 67 14.18 12.16 3.76
N LEU A 68 15.34 12.28 4.41
CA LEU A 68 15.96 13.58 4.69
C LEU A 68 16.38 14.28 3.39
N ASP A 69 16.92 13.54 2.43
CA ASP A 69 17.27 14.07 1.10
C ASP A 69 16.02 14.61 0.38
N PHE A 70 14.89 13.89 0.46
CA PHE A 70 13.60 14.33 -0.06
C PHE A 70 13.13 15.63 0.60
N VAL A 71 13.13 15.71 1.93
CA VAL A 71 12.72 16.92 2.65
C VAL A 71 13.61 18.11 2.30
N GLU A 72 14.93 17.90 2.20
CA GLU A 72 15.85 18.96 1.78
C GLU A 72 15.50 19.46 0.37
N SER A 73 15.17 18.56 -0.55
CA SER A 73 14.76 18.92 -1.91
C SER A 73 13.46 19.72 -1.93
N GLU A 74 12.46 19.36 -1.12
CA GLU A 74 11.21 20.10 -1.01
C GLU A 74 11.44 21.48 -0.39
N MET A 75 12.28 21.58 0.64
CA MET A 75 12.63 22.84 1.29
C MET A 75 13.28 23.81 0.31
N ARG A 76 14.17 23.34 -0.58
CA ARG A 76 14.79 24.19 -1.62
C ARG A 76 13.76 24.78 -2.58
N LEU A 77 12.66 24.07 -2.83
CA LEU A 77 11.55 24.53 -3.68
C LEU A 77 10.52 25.40 -2.94
N GLN A 78 10.55 25.41 -1.61
CA GLN A 78 9.56 26.05 -0.74
C GLN A 78 10.18 27.14 0.16
N ASP A 79 11.18 27.85 -0.35
CA ASP A 79 11.88 28.95 0.35
C ASP A 79 12.37 28.56 1.76
N GLY A 80 12.90 27.33 1.90
CA GLY A 80 13.41 26.79 3.15
C GLY A 80 12.34 26.29 4.12
N ARG A 81 11.07 26.22 3.73
CA ARG A 81 9.98 25.72 4.58
C ARG A 81 9.75 24.24 4.40
N VAL A 82 9.53 23.54 5.52
CA VAL A 82 9.09 22.15 5.53
C VAL A 82 7.58 22.11 5.28
N LEU A 83 7.15 21.29 4.32
CA LEU A 83 5.73 21.08 4.03
C LEU A 83 5.06 20.22 5.11
N ALA A 84 3.73 20.32 5.21
CA ALA A 84 2.96 19.48 6.12
C ALA A 84 3.10 17.99 5.76
N ASP A 85 3.10 17.14 6.78
CA ASP A 85 3.16 15.68 6.68
C ASP A 85 4.32 15.15 5.80
N PRO A 86 5.57 15.55 6.08
CA PRO A 86 6.71 15.27 5.19
C PRO A 86 6.94 13.76 4.98
N ILE A 87 6.68 12.94 6.02
CA ILE A 87 6.81 11.48 5.94
C ILE A 87 5.75 10.91 4.99
N ASP A 88 4.49 11.33 5.13
CA ASP A 88 3.41 10.84 4.27
C ASP A 88 3.63 11.26 2.81
N ARG A 89 4.13 12.47 2.58
CA ARG A 89 4.52 12.94 1.25
C ARG A 89 5.63 12.09 0.65
N TYR A 90 6.67 11.81 1.41
CA TYR A 90 7.75 10.93 0.98
C TYR A 90 7.25 9.53 0.61
N VAL A 91 6.43 8.92 1.49
CA VAL A 91 5.87 7.58 1.25
C VAL A 91 4.99 7.58 0.01
N LYS A 92 4.10 8.57 -0.15
CA LYS A 92 3.23 8.70 -1.34
C LYS A 92 4.06 8.83 -2.62
N GLN A 93 5.05 9.71 -2.63
CA GLN A 93 5.92 9.91 -3.79
C GLN A 93 6.68 8.63 -4.14
N THR A 94 7.29 7.97 -3.15
CA THR A 94 8.08 6.76 -3.37
C THR A 94 7.23 5.60 -3.87
N VAL A 95 6.02 5.42 -3.32
CA VAL A 95 5.07 4.40 -3.78
C VAL A 95 4.59 4.72 -5.20
N HIS A 96 4.29 5.99 -5.49
CA HIS A 96 3.89 6.42 -6.83
C HIS A 96 4.98 6.13 -7.86
N ASP A 97 6.23 6.50 -7.58
CA ASP A 97 7.37 6.27 -8.47
C ASP A 97 7.59 4.77 -8.73
N SER A 98 7.45 3.95 -7.69
CA SER A 98 7.54 2.49 -7.81
C SER A 98 6.42 1.90 -8.67
N LEU A 99 5.19 2.42 -8.52
CA LEU A 99 4.05 2.00 -9.36
C LEU A 99 4.21 2.44 -10.81
N GLN A 100 4.74 3.64 -11.06
CA GLN A 100 5.07 4.10 -12.40
C GLN A 100 6.12 3.20 -13.05
N GLU A 101 7.19 2.89 -12.34
CA GLU A 101 8.23 1.95 -12.80
C GLU A 101 7.63 0.58 -13.14
N LEU A 102 6.82 0.00 -12.24
CA LEU A 102 6.12 -1.26 -12.49
C LEU A 102 5.20 -1.21 -13.72
N SER A 103 4.47 -0.10 -13.89
CA SER A 103 3.54 0.07 -15.01
C SER A 103 4.27 0.20 -16.35
N SER A 104 5.45 0.84 -16.36
CA SER A 104 6.29 0.96 -17.55
C SER A 104 7.00 -0.35 -17.92
N SER A 105 7.20 -1.23 -16.93
CA SER A 105 7.88 -2.52 -17.09
C SER A 105 6.90 -3.68 -17.40
N CYS A 106 5.60 -3.50 -17.15
CA CYS A 106 4.60 -4.56 -17.31
C CYS A 106 3.29 -4.03 -17.92
N ASP A 107 3.06 -4.34 -19.19
CA ASP A 107 1.84 -3.93 -19.94
C ASP A 107 0.52 -4.34 -19.24
N ALA A 108 0.55 -5.43 -18.46
CA ALA A 108 -0.60 -5.91 -17.68
C ALA A 108 -0.97 -5.00 -16.50
N LEU A 109 -0.02 -4.22 -15.96
CA LEU A 109 -0.23 -3.29 -14.84
C LEU A 109 -0.74 -1.92 -15.29
N GLY A 110 -0.54 -1.53 -16.55
CA GLY A 110 -1.06 -0.26 -17.10
C GLY A 110 -2.59 -0.14 -17.04
N GLN A 111 -3.32 -1.25 -16.83
CA GLN A 111 -4.78 -1.27 -16.64
C GLN A 111 -5.23 -1.46 -15.19
N ALA A 112 -4.31 -1.65 -14.23
CA ALA A 112 -4.64 -1.87 -12.84
C ALA A 112 -4.98 -0.53 -12.15
N LYS A 113 -6.24 -0.38 -11.71
CA LYS A 113 -6.71 0.82 -11.00
C LYS A 113 -6.18 0.83 -9.56
N VAL A 114 -5.14 1.61 -9.30
CA VAL A 114 -4.62 1.86 -7.94
C VAL A 114 -5.71 2.54 -7.11
N ARG A 115 -6.09 1.95 -5.98
CA ARG A 115 -6.96 2.57 -4.97
C ARG A 115 -6.12 2.90 -3.75
N GLU A 116 -5.83 4.18 -3.55
CA GLU A 116 -5.20 4.68 -2.33
C GLU A 116 -6.21 4.58 -1.17
N GLY A 117 -5.91 3.75 -0.17
CA GLY A 117 -6.65 3.70 1.09
C GLY A 117 -5.92 4.54 2.12
N GLY A 118 -6.42 5.74 2.41
CA GLY A 118 -5.93 6.58 3.50
C GLY A 118 -6.38 6.03 4.86
N TRP A 119 -5.43 5.84 5.77
CA TRP A 119 -5.72 5.49 7.17
C TRP A 119 -5.79 6.79 7.97
N SER A 120 -6.97 7.13 8.50
CA SER A 120 -7.08 8.16 9.53
C SER A 120 -6.84 7.51 10.89
N TRP A 121 -5.81 7.97 11.60
CA TRP A 121 -5.65 7.65 13.02
C TRP A 121 -6.87 8.21 13.78
N VAL A 122 -7.58 7.33 14.49
CA VAL A 122 -8.55 7.76 15.49
C VAL A 122 -7.74 7.94 16.78
N ASP A 123 -7.56 9.19 17.20
CA ASP A 123 -7.03 9.50 18.52
C ASP A 123 -7.90 8.81 19.58
N VAL A 124 -7.25 8.03 20.46
CA VAL A 124 -7.84 7.46 21.68
C VAL A 124 -7.36 8.28 22.87
#